data_AF-A0A7Y5V4D9-F1
#
_entry.id   AF-A0A7Y5V4D9-F1
#
_cell.length_a   1.000
_cell.length_b   1.000
_cell.length_c   1.000
_cell.angle_alpha   90.00
_cell.angle_beta   90.00
_cell.angle_gamma   90.00
#
_symmetry.space_group_name_H-M   'P 1'
#
loop_
_entity.id
_entity.type
_entity.pdbx_description
1 polymer ?
#
loop_
_entity_poly.entity_id
_entity_poly.type
_entity_poly.pdbx_seq_one_letter_code
_entity_poly.pdbx_strand_id
1 'polypeptide(L)'
;MTDPGTFTAEHRSFEWDLVLRYEEGSVTPSEWNEALLTAVAGWYARNLTRDQATTRYRQAYERNHRRLTHRRDGVQVATDAIEAVDRIRESILETALGKAGK
;
A
#
# COMPACT_ATOMS: atom_id res chain seq x y z
N MET A 1 -32.49 -5.95 -6.15
CA MET A 1 -31.66 -7.05 -5.61
C MET A 1 -30.27 -6.80 -6.13
N THR A 2 -29.38 -6.23 -5.33
CA THR A 2 -28.01 -5.91 -5.74
C THR A 2 -27.25 -7.21 -5.89
N ASP A 3 -26.65 -7.43 -7.05
CA ASP A 3 -25.94 -8.67 -7.35
C ASP A 3 -24.66 -8.75 -6.50
N PRO A 4 -24.41 -9.84 -5.75
CA PRO A 4 -23.19 -10.02 -4.96
C PRO A 4 -21.91 -9.93 -5.81
N GLY A 5 -22.02 -10.25 -7.11
CA GLY A 5 -20.92 -10.11 -8.07
C GLY A 5 -20.50 -8.65 -8.30
N THR A 6 -21.44 -7.71 -8.28
CA THR A 6 -21.17 -6.28 -8.51
C THR A 6 -20.37 -5.68 -7.36
N PHE A 7 -20.74 -5.97 -6.10
CA PHE A 7 -20.01 -5.50 -4.92
C PHE A 7 -18.56 -6.00 -4.90
N THR A 8 -18.33 -7.26 -5.29
CA THR A 8 -17.00 -7.86 -5.36
C THR A 8 -16.15 -7.29 -6.50
N ALA A 9 -16.79 -6.87 -7.59
CA ALA A 9 -16.11 -6.22 -8.72
C ALA A 9 -15.69 -4.80 -8.37
N GLU A 10 -16.60 -4.00 -7.81
CA GLU A 10 -16.32 -2.63 -7.37
C GLU A 10 -15.21 -2.59 -6.30
N HIS A 11 -15.25 -3.50 -5.32
CA HIS A 11 -14.23 -3.61 -4.29
C HIS A 11 -12.85 -3.96 -4.88
N ARG A 12 -12.79 -4.87 -5.86
CA ARG A 12 -11.53 -5.22 -6.54
C ARG A 12 -10.99 -4.07 -7.40
N SER A 13 -11.86 -3.31 -8.06
CA SER A 13 -11.47 -2.12 -8.80
C SER A 13 -10.90 -1.05 -7.88
N PHE A 14 -11.52 -0.82 -6.72
CA PHE A 14 -11.03 0.13 -5.72
C PHE A 14 -9.65 -0.25 -5.16
N GLU A 15 -9.45 -1.52 -4.79
CA GLU A 15 -8.14 -2.00 -4.34
C GLU A 15 -7.06 -1.88 -5.42
N TRP A 16 -7.44 -2.12 -6.68
CA TRP A 16 -6.53 -2.00 -7.82
C TRP A 16 -6.12 -0.55 -8.08
N ASP A 17 -7.05 0.40 -8.02
CA ASP A 17 -6.75 1.83 -8.16
C ASP A 17 -5.81 2.32 -7.05
N LEU A 18 -5.98 1.79 -5.83
CA LEU A 18 -5.09 2.08 -4.70
C LEU A 18 -3.68 1.52 -4.94
N VAL A 19 -3.58 0.27 -5.43
CA VAL A 19 -2.32 -0.36 -5.82
C VAL A 19 -1.62 0.43 -6.94
N LEU A 20 -2.33 0.85 -7.97
CA LEU A 20 -1.76 1.64 -9.07
C LEU A 20 -1.17 2.95 -8.55
N ARG A 21 -1.91 3.68 -7.70
CA ARG A 21 -1.40 4.92 -7.10
C ARG A 21 -0.18 4.68 -6.22
N TYR A 22 -0.18 3.57 -5.48
CA TYR A 22 0.99 3.17 -4.70
C TYR A 22 2.21 2.89 -5.60
N GLU A 23 2.05 2.14 -6.69
CA GLU A 23 3.15 1.78 -7.58
C GLU A 23 3.68 2.94 -8.43
N GLU A 24 2.78 3.79 -8.93
CA GLU A 24 3.15 5.00 -9.66
C GLU A 24 3.92 5.97 -8.77
N GLY A 25 3.73 5.86 -7.46
CA GLY A 25 4.31 6.75 -6.48
C GLY A 25 3.49 8.03 -6.35
N SER A 26 2.16 7.93 -6.49
CA SER A 26 1.22 9.05 -6.50
C SER A 26 0.48 9.28 -5.16
N VAL A 27 0.72 8.45 -4.12
CA VAL A 27 0.06 8.51 -2.79
C VAL A 27 0.31 9.82 -2.03
N THR A 28 -0.74 10.52 -1.64
CA THR A 28 -0.62 11.78 -0.89
C THR A 28 -0.16 11.57 0.56
N PRO A 29 0.39 12.59 1.23
CA PRO A 29 0.80 12.45 2.63
C PRO A 29 -0.31 12.04 3.59
N SER A 30 -1.54 12.51 3.37
CA SER A 30 -2.72 12.14 4.16
C SER A 30 -3.15 10.67 3.98
N GLU A 31 -2.81 10.08 2.83
CA GLU A 31 -3.11 8.68 2.50
C GLU A 31 -1.98 7.73 2.92
N TRP A 32 -0.81 8.27 3.31
CA TRP A 32 0.35 7.48 3.74
C TRP A 32 0.18 6.98 5.18
N ASN A 33 -0.57 5.88 5.33
CA ASN A 33 -0.91 5.29 6.62
C ASN A 33 -0.97 3.75 6.56
N GLU A 34 -1.06 3.12 7.73
CA GLU A 34 -1.11 1.66 7.86
C GLU A 34 -2.23 1.01 7.04
N ALA A 35 -3.40 1.64 6.96
CA ALA A 35 -4.56 1.08 6.24
C ALA A 35 -4.29 0.96 4.74
N LEU A 36 -3.67 1.98 4.13
CA LEU A 36 -3.24 1.94 2.74
C LEU A 36 -2.23 0.81 2.51
N LEU A 37 -1.18 0.73 3.34
CA LEU A 37 -0.15 -0.30 3.19
C LEU A 37 -0.69 -1.72 3.38
N THR A 38 -1.65 -1.89 4.29
CA THR A 38 -2.35 -3.16 4.51
C THR A 38 -3.19 -3.57 3.30
N ALA A 39 -3.92 -2.63 2.69
CA ALA A 39 -4.69 -2.89 1.49
C ALA A 39 -3.80 -3.33 0.31
N VAL A 40 -2.69 -2.60 0.07
CA VAL A 40 -1.71 -2.96 -0.97
C VAL A 40 -1.09 -4.32 -0.70
N ALA A 41 -0.60 -4.55 0.52
CA ALA A 41 0.03 -5.82 0.90
C ALA A 41 -0.94 -6.99 0.76
N GLY A 42 -2.21 -6.81 1.16
CA GLY A 42 -3.26 -7.80 0.97
C GLY A 42 -3.51 -8.11 -0.50
N TRP A 43 -3.58 -7.10 -1.37
CA TRP A 43 -3.72 -7.31 -2.81
C TRP A 43 -2.52 -8.04 -3.40
N TYR A 44 -1.30 -7.66 -3.01
CA TYR A 44 -0.06 -8.28 -3.46
C TYR A 44 0.01 -9.74 -3.05
N ALA A 45 -0.29 -10.03 -1.78
CA ALA A 45 -0.29 -11.39 -1.26
C ALA A 45 -1.32 -12.28 -1.97
N ARG A 46 -2.45 -11.73 -2.43
CA ARG A 46 -3.43 -12.49 -3.24
C ARG A 46 -2.97 -12.71 -4.67
N ASN A 47 -2.43 -11.70 -5.33
CA ASN A 47 -2.28 -11.68 -6.78
C ASN A 47 -0.85 -11.97 -7.31
N LEU A 48 0.18 -11.89 -6.46
CA LEU A 48 1.59 -12.02 -6.87
C LEU A 48 2.27 -13.19 -6.17
N THR A 49 3.41 -13.66 -6.70
CA THR A 49 4.29 -14.55 -5.93
C THR A 49 4.96 -13.79 -4.78
N ARG A 50 5.45 -14.51 -3.77
CA ARG A 50 6.16 -13.90 -2.62
C ARG A 50 7.30 -12.98 -3.06
N ASP A 51 8.12 -13.43 -4.00
CA ASP A 51 9.25 -12.65 -4.51
C ASP A 51 8.81 -11.39 -5.26
N GLN A 52 7.78 -11.52 -6.11
CA GLN A 52 7.21 -10.38 -6.83
C GLN A 52 6.58 -9.36 -5.89
N ALA A 53 5.79 -9.84 -4.91
CA ALA A 53 5.16 -9.00 -3.90
C ALA A 53 6.22 -8.22 -3.11
N THR A 54 7.25 -8.90 -2.62
CA THR A 54 8.33 -8.28 -1.84
C THR A 54 9.08 -7.22 -2.65
N THR A 55 9.45 -7.57 -3.88
CA THR A 55 10.22 -6.67 -4.74
C THR A 55 9.42 -5.43 -5.11
N ARG A 56 8.19 -5.59 -5.60
CA ARG A 56 7.33 -4.47 -5.99
C ARG A 56 6.98 -3.60 -4.79
N TYR A 57 6.69 -4.22 -3.64
CA TYR A 57 6.23 -3.50 -2.47
C TYR A 57 7.33 -2.57 -1.95
N ARG A 58 8.56 -3.08 -1.87
CA ARG A 58 9.74 -2.30 -1.47
C ARG A 58 10.04 -1.16 -2.46
N GLN A 59 10.06 -1.45 -3.76
CA GLN A 59 10.37 -0.43 -4.77
C GLN A 59 9.35 0.73 -4.76
N ALA A 60 8.07 0.40 -4.72
CA ALA A 60 7.00 1.39 -4.65
C ALA A 60 7.03 2.15 -3.30
N TYR A 61 7.32 1.45 -2.19
CA TYR A 61 7.48 2.08 -0.88
C TYR A 61 8.55 3.16 -0.92
N GLU A 62 9.77 2.81 -1.37
CA GLU A 62 10.90 3.73 -1.40
C GLU A 62 10.63 4.94 -2.30
N ARG A 63 9.96 4.74 -3.44
CA ARG A 63 9.59 5.83 -4.34
C ARG A 63 8.66 6.84 -3.67
N ASN A 64 7.58 6.36 -3.04
CA ASN A 64 6.64 7.22 -2.31
C ASN A 64 7.33 7.89 -1.13
N HIS A 65 8.08 7.13 -0.34
CA HIS A 65 8.78 7.62 0.85
C HIS A 65 9.75 8.76 0.52
N ARG A 66 10.61 8.59 -0.50
CA ARG A 66 11.51 9.65 -0.96
C ARG A 66 10.75 10.90 -1.36
N ARG A 67 9.66 10.73 -2.12
CA ARG A 67 8.83 11.85 -2.58
C ARG A 67 8.14 12.58 -1.43
N LEU A 68 7.56 11.85 -0.49
CA LEU A 68 6.85 12.38 0.67
C LEU A 68 7.82 13.08 1.64
N THR A 69 9.03 12.55 1.79
CA THR A 69 10.10 13.16 2.60
C THR A 69 10.67 14.42 1.93
N HIS A 70 10.84 14.43 0.61
CA HIS A 70 11.39 15.58 -0.14
C HIS A 70 10.38 16.71 -0.36
N ARG A 71 9.06 16.46 -0.36
CA ARG A 71 8.02 17.50 -0.48
C ARG A 71 7.82 18.36 0.78
N ARG A 72 8.66 18.20 1.81
CA ARG A 72 8.55 18.85 3.11
C ARG A 72 8.68 20.37 3.13
N ASP A 73 8.90 21.04 2.00
CA ASP A 73 9.05 22.51 1.91
C ASP A 73 7.75 23.32 2.10
N GLY A 74 6.80 22.88 2.92
CA GLY A 74 5.68 23.77 3.30
C GLY A 74 4.44 23.13 3.92
N VAL A 75 4.32 21.79 3.91
CA VAL A 75 3.22 21.10 4.60
C VAL A 75 3.85 20.33 5.74
N GLN A 76 3.47 20.69 6.97
CA GLN A 76 3.75 19.95 8.20
C GLN A 76 2.99 18.61 8.16
N VAL A 77 3.31 17.77 7.18
CA VAL A 77 2.98 16.35 7.19
C VAL A 77 3.66 15.82 8.43
N ALA A 78 2.86 15.33 9.38
CA ALA A 78 3.33 14.78 10.63
C ALA A 78 4.45 13.78 10.34
N THR A 79 5.69 14.20 10.58
CA THR A 79 6.90 13.38 10.49
C THR A 79 6.69 12.03 11.16
N ASP A 80 6.00 12.07 12.29
CA ASP A 80 5.61 10.94 13.11
C ASP A 80 4.75 9.91 12.35
N ALA A 81 3.91 10.33 11.40
CA ALA A 81 3.09 9.41 10.60
C ALA A 81 3.93 8.66 9.57
N ILE A 82 4.91 9.32 8.95
CA ILE A 82 5.85 8.67 8.02
C ILE A 82 6.73 7.67 8.80
N GLU A 83 7.26 8.08 9.94
CA GLU A 83 8.11 7.23 10.80
C GLU A 83 7.34 6.07 11.44
N ALA A 84 6.06 6.25 11.77
CA ALA A 84 5.20 5.18 12.25
C ALA A 84 5.01 4.11 11.17
N VAL A 85 4.76 4.54 9.92
CA VAL A 85 4.61 3.63 8.77
C VAL A 85 5.95 2.92 8.44
N ASP A 86 7.07 3.62 8.54
CA ASP A 86 8.41 3.03 8.34
C ASP A 86 8.67 1.82 9.25
N ARG A 87 8.20 1.89 10.50
CA ARG A 87 8.39 0.82 11.49
C ARG A 87 7.58 -0.43 11.22
N ILE A 88 6.42 -0.31 10.57
CA ILE A 88 5.46 -1.42 10.42
C ILE A 88 5.43 -2.01 9.01
N ARG A 89 6.00 -1.33 8.01
CA ARG A 89 5.89 -1.70 6.58
C ARG A 89 6.27 -3.16 6.26
N GLU A 90 7.33 -3.69 6.87
CA GLU A 90 7.82 -5.04 6.58
C GLU A 90 6.90 -6.09 7.21
N SER A 91 6.49 -5.86 8.46
CA SER A 91 5.57 -6.73 9.19
C SER A 91 4.20 -6.82 8.51
N ILE A 92 3.70 -5.72 7.93
CA ILE A 92 2.44 -5.71 7.18
C ILE A 92 2.50 -6.68 6.00
N LEU A 93 3.57 -6.61 5.20
CA LEU A 93 3.72 -7.48 4.03
C LEU A 93 3.91 -8.95 4.46
N GLU A 94 4.75 -9.22 5.45
CA GLU A 94 4.98 -10.57 5.96
C GLU A 94 3.69 -11.19 6.49
N THR A 95 2.91 -10.43 7.26
CA THR A 95 1.61 -10.86 7.77
C THR A 95 0.64 -11.16 6.64
N ALA A 96 0.60 -10.33 5.60
CA ALA A 96 -0.26 -10.55 4.44
C ALA A 96 0.13 -11.82 3.66
N LEU A 97 1.43 -12.03 3.44
CA LEU A 97 1.95 -13.23 2.76
C LEU A 97 1.68 -14.51 3.57
N GLY A 98 1.90 -14.46 4.88
CA GLY A 98 1.59 -15.58 5.79
C GLY A 98 0.10 -15.95 5.78
N LYS A 99 -0.79 -14.95 5.76
CA LYS A 99 -2.24 -15.18 5.63
C LYS A 99 -2.64 -15.77 4.28
N ALA A 100 -1.91 -15.45 3.20
CA ALA A 100 -2.14 -16.01 1.88
C ALA A 100 -1.55 -17.41 1.68
N GLY A 101 -0.85 -17.96 2.68
CA GLY A 101 -0.17 -19.26 2.59
C GLY A 101 1.03 -19.26 1.64
N LYS A 102 1.64 -18.10 1.40
CA LYS A 102 2.78 -17.90 0.49
C LYS A 102 4.11 -17.72 1.24
#